data_AF-A0A1G1W5X6-F1
#
_entry.id   AF-A0A1G1W5X6-F1
#
_cell.length_a   1.000
_cell.length_b   1.000
_cell.length_c   1.000
_cell.angle_alpha   90.00
_cell.angle_beta   90.00
_cell.angle_gamma   90.00
#
_symmetry.space_group_name_H-M   'P 1'
#
loop_
_entity.id
_entity.type
_entity.pdbx_description
1 polymer ?
#
loop_
_entity_poly.entity_id
_entity_poly.type
_entity_poly.pdbx_seq_one_letter_code
_entity_poly.pdbx_strand_id
1 'polypeptide(L)'
;MSDETRAAKVFSTPKIHSRTKVTRLAIEVILLLIVLIGTGLTLFWPTGFSLEKNLQNLKEILSLKRQKVEVKGLSFEEKVRGLVDGKVIHIALLEKSSEGFVTVRDDEGLAVIFSPKKDLETQVRTLQTLLSKAKIEKRAITLVDFRFDKLVVRYK
;
A
#
# COMPACT_ATOMS: atom_id res chain seq x y z
N MET A 1 38.70 52.78 -33.23
CA MET A 1 38.82 51.66 -34.20
C MET A 1 38.42 50.40 -33.47
N SER A 2 37.38 49.76 -33.98
CA SER A 2 36.58 48.72 -33.33
C SER A 2 37.29 47.36 -33.25
N ASP A 3 37.09 46.73 -32.10
CA ASP A 3 37.46 45.38 -31.71
C ASP A 3 36.92 44.32 -32.71
N GLU A 4 37.75 43.37 -33.13
CA GLU A 4 37.30 42.19 -33.87
C GLU A 4 38.04 40.94 -33.36
N THR A 5 37.52 40.36 -32.27
CA THR A 5 37.95 39.07 -31.74
C THR A 5 37.41 37.97 -32.64
N ARG A 6 38.24 37.44 -33.54
CA ARG A 6 37.86 36.32 -34.41
C ARG A 6 37.76 35.03 -33.58
N ALA A 7 36.55 34.58 -33.29
CA ALA A 7 36.29 33.32 -32.60
C ALA A 7 36.86 32.14 -33.40
N ALA A 8 37.69 31.32 -32.75
CA ALA A 8 38.29 30.14 -33.35
C ALA A 8 37.21 29.14 -33.79
N LYS A 9 37.29 28.69 -35.04
CA LYS A 9 36.35 27.74 -35.63
C LYS A 9 36.64 26.34 -35.06
N VAL A 10 35.92 25.96 -34.01
CA VAL A 10 36.01 24.61 -33.42
C VAL A 10 35.29 23.63 -34.33
N PHE A 11 36.04 22.70 -34.91
CA PHE A 11 35.50 21.60 -35.71
C PHE A 11 34.97 20.51 -34.78
N SER A 12 33.65 20.46 -34.59
CA SER A 12 32.98 19.35 -33.92
C SER A 12 32.69 18.25 -34.94
N THR A 13 33.26 17.06 -34.74
CA THR A 13 32.91 15.88 -35.53
C THR A 13 31.45 15.51 -35.25
N PRO A 14 30.56 15.46 -36.28
CA PRO A 14 29.19 15.04 -36.06
C PRO A 14 29.19 13.58 -35.62
N LYS A 15 28.62 13.30 -34.44
CA LYS A 15 28.52 11.95 -33.85
C LYS A 15 27.46 11.14 -34.61
N ILE A 16 27.73 10.82 -35.87
CA ILE A 16 26.80 10.17 -36.81
C ILE A 16 26.59 8.69 -36.46
N HIS A 17 27.50 8.07 -35.70
CA HIS A 17 27.60 6.62 -35.62
C HIS A 17 27.28 5.96 -34.27
N SER A 18 26.63 6.64 -33.32
CA SER A 18 26.37 6.04 -32.00
C SER A 18 25.06 5.26 -31.91
N ARG A 19 23.99 5.65 -32.62
CA ARG A 19 22.66 5.04 -32.45
C ARG A 19 22.54 3.65 -33.10
N THR A 20 23.12 3.46 -34.29
CA THR A 20 23.05 2.18 -35.02
C THR A 20 23.89 1.07 -34.38
N LYS A 21 24.97 1.42 -33.68
CA LYS A 21 25.77 0.46 -32.89
C LYS A 21 25.03 0.02 -31.62
N VAL A 22 24.34 0.96 -30.95
CA VAL A 22 23.54 0.65 -29.75
C VAL A 22 22.34 -0.23 -30.09
N THR A 23 21.65 0.01 -31.22
CA THR A 23 20.55 -0.88 -31.64
C THR A 23 21.04 -2.26 -32.03
N ARG A 24 22.18 -2.38 -32.73
CA ARG A 24 22.80 -3.67 -33.04
C ARG A 24 23.17 -4.43 -31.77
N LEU A 25 23.81 -3.77 -30.80
CA LEU A 25 24.20 -4.38 -29.53
C LEU A 25 22.96 -4.79 -28.71
N ALA A 26 21.90 -3.98 -28.70
CA ALA A 26 20.64 -4.33 -28.05
C ALA A 26 20.00 -5.59 -28.67
N ILE A 27 19.99 -5.69 -30.01
CA ILE A 27 19.49 -6.89 -30.71
C ILE A 27 20.30 -8.13 -30.34
N GLU A 28 21.63 -8.02 -30.30
CA GLU A 28 22.53 -9.12 -29.94
C GLU A 28 22.30 -9.59 -28.49
N VAL A 29 22.15 -8.65 -27.55
CA VAL A 29 21.83 -8.95 -26.15
C VAL A 29 20.46 -9.63 -26.02
N ILE A 30 19.45 -9.18 -26.79
CA ILE A 30 18.13 -9.81 -26.80
C ILE A 30 18.22 -11.25 -27.32
N LEU A 31 18.98 -11.49 -28.39
CA LEU A 31 19.17 -12.83 -28.93
C LEU A 31 19.86 -13.76 -27.91
N LEU A 32 20.90 -13.28 -27.23
CA LEU A 32 21.56 -14.04 -26.15
C LEU A 32 20.61 -14.37 -25.00
N LEU A 33 19.76 -13.42 -24.60
CA LEU A 33 18.76 -13.65 -23.56
C LEU A 33 17.74 -14.72 -23.98
N ILE A 34 17.26 -14.70 -25.23
CA ILE A 34 16.33 -15.71 -25.74
C ILE A 34 16.97 -17.10 -25.70
N VAL A 35 18.23 -17.22 -26.12
CA VAL A 35 18.96 -18.50 -26.08
C VAL A 35 19.13 -18.98 -24.64
N LEU A 36 19.57 -18.11 -23.72
CA LEU A 36 19.72 -18.46 -22.30
C LEU A 36 18.40 -18.87 -21.63
N ILE A 37 17.30 -18.15 -21.92
CA ILE A 37 15.97 -18.49 -21.42
C ILE A 37 15.52 -19.82 -22.02
N GLY A 38 15.71 -20.04 -23.32
CA GLY A 38 15.37 -21.31 -23.97
C GLY A 38 16.13 -22.48 -23.36
N THR A 39 17.44 -22.34 -23.18
CA THR A 39 18.29 -23.38 -22.54
C THR A 39 17.92 -23.59 -21.07
N GLY A 40 17.63 -22.53 -20.31
CA GLY A 40 17.22 -22.62 -18.92
C GLY A 40 15.85 -23.29 -18.78
N LEU A 41 14.92 -22.97 -19.66
CA LEU A 41 13.61 -23.60 -19.70
C LEU A 41 13.74 -25.08 -20.08
N THR A 42 14.52 -25.46 -21.10
CA THR A 42 14.65 -26.88 -21.50
C THR A 42 15.33 -27.74 -20.44
N LEU A 43 16.33 -27.22 -19.73
CA LEU A 43 17.05 -27.97 -18.70
C LEU A 43 16.34 -28.01 -17.35
N PHE A 44 15.49 -27.02 -17.07
CA PHE A 44 14.87 -26.82 -15.77
C PHE A 44 13.34 -26.71 -15.85
N TRP A 45 12.71 -27.31 -16.87
CA TRP A 45 11.29 -27.13 -17.15
C TRP A 45 10.43 -27.62 -15.98
N PRO A 46 9.81 -26.73 -15.18
CA PRO A 46 8.92 -27.13 -14.11
C PRO A 46 7.61 -27.60 -14.74
N THR A 47 7.16 -28.81 -14.42
CA THR A 47 5.95 -29.43 -14.98
C THR A 47 4.64 -28.68 -14.70
N GLY A 48 4.68 -27.58 -13.94
CA GLY A 48 3.53 -26.72 -13.61
C GLY A 48 3.59 -25.29 -14.16
N PHE A 49 4.54 -24.95 -15.03
CA PHE A 49 4.69 -23.59 -15.53
C PHE A 49 3.63 -23.22 -16.58
N SER A 50 2.58 -22.51 -16.15
CA SER A 50 1.51 -22.01 -17.04
C SER A 50 1.79 -20.56 -17.43
N LEU A 51 2.27 -20.37 -18.67
CA LEU A 51 2.52 -19.05 -19.25
C LEU A 51 1.27 -18.16 -19.20
N GLU A 52 0.09 -18.73 -19.40
CA GLU A 52 -1.18 -17.99 -19.37
C GLU A 52 -1.46 -17.37 -18.00
N LYS A 53 -1.25 -18.12 -16.92
CA LYS A 53 -1.41 -17.62 -15.55
C LYS A 53 -0.40 -16.52 -15.23
N ASN A 54 0.85 -16.70 -15.65
CA ASN A 54 1.91 -15.71 -15.40
C ASN A 54 1.72 -14.42 -16.22
N LEU A 55 1.20 -14.53 -17.44
CA LEU A 55 0.88 -13.38 -18.29
C LEU A 55 -0.34 -12.61 -17.77
N GLN A 56 -1.34 -13.31 -17.22
CA GLN A 56 -2.48 -12.68 -16.54
C GLN A 56 -2.03 -11.91 -15.31
N ASN A 57 -1.18 -12.48 -14.46
CA ASN A 57 -0.62 -11.79 -13.29
C ASN A 57 0.20 -10.56 -13.70
N LEU A 58 1.02 -10.65 -14.76
CA LEU A 58 1.75 -9.51 -15.29
C LEU A 58 0.82 -8.44 -15.88
N LYS A 59 -0.24 -8.85 -16.58
CA LYS A 59 -1.26 -7.93 -17.10
C LYS A 59 -2.04 -7.27 -15.98
N GLU A 60 -2.28 -7.95 -14.86
CA GLU A 60 -2.92 -7.41 -13.67
C GLU A 60 -2.01 -6.39 -12.97
N ILE A 61 -0.72 -6.72 -12.82
CA ILE A 61 0.32 -5.81 -12.30
C ILE A 61 0.49 -4.57 -13.19
N LEU A 62 0.46 -4.74 -14.51
CA LEU A 62 0.54 -3.63 -15.48
C LEU A 62 -0.81 -2.89 -15.65
N SER A 63 -1.94 -3.54 -15.37
CA SER A 63 -3.29 -2.95 -15.33
C SER A 63 -3.60 -2.27 -14.00
N LEU A 64 -2.64 -2.18 -13.08
CA LEU A 64 -2.62 -1.16 -12.01
C LEU A 64 -2.50 0.28 -12.58
N LYS A 65 -2.89 0.50 -13.84
CA LYS A 65 -3.29 1.80 -14.36
C LYS A 65 -4.59 2.21 -13.67
N ARG A 66 -4.42 2.79 -12.47
CA ARG A 66 -5.34 3.76 -11.86
C ARG A 66 -6.80 3.33 -12.00
N GLN A 67 -7.21 2.33 -11.23
CA GLN A 67 -8.57 2.37 -10.71
C GLN A 67 -8.63 3.62 -9.84
N LYS A 68 -9.04 4.71 -10.49
CA LYS A 68 -9.48 5.94 -9.86
C LYS A 68 -10.74 5.51 -9.12
N VAL A 69 -10.58 4.92 -7.94
CA VAL A 69 -11.62 4.90 -6.93
C VAL A 69 -12.03 6.37 -6.85
N GLU A 70 -13.23 6.68 -7.31
CA GLU A 70 -13.82 7.97 -7.03
C GLU A 70 -13.60 8.22 -5.54
N VAL A 71 -12.87 9.27 -5.23
CA VAL A 71 -12.72 9.74 -3.85
C VAL A 71 -14.08 10.34 -3.46
N LYS A 72 -15.12 9.51 -3.35
CA LYS A 72 -16.07 9.66 -2.26
C LYS A 72 -15.25 9.32 -1.04
N GLY A 73 -14.86 10.34 -0.28
CA GLY A 73 -14.01 10.16 0.90
C GLY A 73 -14.49 8.97 1.70
N LEU A 74 -13.61 7.99 1.92
CA LEU A 74 -13.89 6.75 2.65
C LEU A 74 -14.77 7.07 3.86
N SER A 75 -15.91 6.38 3.98
CA SER A 75 -16.82 6.58 5.10
C SER A 75 -16.03 6.35 6.40
N PHE A 76 -16.29 7.14 7.44
CA PHE A 76 -15.59 6.99 8.73
C PHE A 76 -15.63 5.53 9.24
N GLU A 77 -16.72 4.84 8.93
CA GLU A 77 -16.95 3.42 9.20
C GLU A 77 -15.94 2.48 8.53
N GLU A 78 -15.66 2.71 7.25
CA GLU A 78 -14.71 1.91 6.47
C GLU A 78 -13.28 2.16 6.97
N LYS A 79 -12.99 3.41 7.38
CA LYS A 79 -11.71 3.75 8.01
C LYS A 79 -11.53 3.05 9.35
N VAL A 80 -12.58 3.04 10.18
CA VAL A 80 -12.58 2.32 11.47
C VAL A 80 -12.35 0.83 11.21
N ARG A 81 -13.11 0.22 10.29
CA ARG A 81 -12.96 -1.20 9.95
C ARG A 81 -11.54 -1.52 9.48
N GLY A 82 -10.96 -0.76 8.54
CA GLY A 82 -9.62 -1.03 8.01
C GLY A 82 -8.46 -0.83 9.00
N LEU A 83 -8.65 -0.04 10.05
CA LEU A 83 -7.63 0.21 11.08
C LEU A 83 -7.78 -0.69 12.31
N VAL A 84 -8.99 -1.12 12.62
CA VAL A 84 -9.29 -1.86 13.86
C VAL A 84 -9.37 -3.36 13.60
N ASP A 85 -10.05 -3.78 12.53
CA ASP A 85 -10.36 -5.19 12.27
C ASP A 85 -9.11 -6.01 11.98
N GLY A 86 -8.92 -7.09 12.75
CA GLY A 86 -7.77 -8.00 12.65
C GLY A 86 -6.43 -7.41 13.09
N LYS A 87 -6.36 -6.12 13.44
CA LYS A 87 -5.14 -5.44 13.92
C LYS A 87 -5.17 -5.15 15.41
N VAL A 88 -6.33 -4.79 15.93
CA VAL A 88 -6.51 -4.42 17.35
C VAL A 88 -7.47 -5.37 18.02
N ILE A 89 -8.64 -5.54 17.42
CA ILE A 89 -9.70 -6.45 17.85
C ILE A 89 -10.34 -7.07 16.59
N HIS A 90 -10.95 -8.23 16.74
CA HIS A 90 -11.79 -8.82 15.70
C HIS A 90 -13.20 -8.22 15.81
N ILE A 91 -13.70 -7.64 14.72
CA ILE A 91 -14.99 -6.95 14.74
C ILE A 91 -16.11 -7.96 14.52
N ALA A 92 -16.90 -8.21 15.56
CA ALA A 92 -18.11 -9.05 15.49
C ALA A 92 -19.32 -8.23 14.99
N LEU A 93 -19.47 -7.01 15.51
CA LEU A 93 -20.57 -6.13 15.17
C LEU A 93 -20.08 -4.69 15.05
N LEU A 94 -20.61 -3.98 14.06
CA LEU A 94 -20.34 -2.56 13.86
C LEU A 94 -21.69 -1.84 13.71
N GLU A 95 -21.93 -0.88 14.61
CA GLU A 95 -23.17 -0.10 14.68
C GLU A 95 -22.86 1.38 14.48
N LYS A 96 -23.63 2.02 13.61
CA LYS A 96 -23.54 3.46 13.38
C LYS A 96 -24.63 4.19 14.16
N SER A 97 -24.23 5.24 14.87
CA SER A 97 -25.16 6.17 15.51
C SER A 97 -25.62 7.24 14.52
N SER A 98 -26.83 7.77 14.73
CA SER A 98 -27.37 8.94 14.02
C SER A 98 -26.45 10.17 14.12
N GLU A 99 -25.68 10.29 15.19
CA GLU A 99 -24.73 11.37 15.43
C GLU A 99 -23.35 11.14 14.77
N GLY A 100 -23.18 10.06 14.00
CA GLY A 100 -21.96 9.76 13.25
C GLY A 100 -20.90 9.00 14.04
N PHE A 101 -21.18 8.62 15.30
CA PHE A 101 -20.34 7.71 16.07
C PHE A 101 -20.39 6.29 15.52
N VAL A 102 -19.29 5.56 15.69
CA VAL A 102 -19.18 4.15 15.30
C VAL A 102 -18.90 3.33 16.54
N THR A 103 -19.79 2.40 16.84
CA THR A 103 -19.61 1.43 17.92
C THR A 103 -19.15 0.11 17.32
N VAL A 104 -18.04 -0.39 17.81
CA VAL A 104 -17.47 -1.69 17.45
C VAL A 104 -17.64 -2.61 18.65
N ARG A 105 -18.12 -3.83 18.42
CA ARG A 105 -18.13 -4.89 19.43
C ARG A 105 -17.30 -6.06 18.94
N ASP A 106 -16.51 -6.63 19.84
CA ASP A 106 -15.78 -7.87 19.59
C ASP A 106 -16.56 -9.10 20.07
N ASP A 107 -16.02 -10.28 19.78
CA ASP A 107 -16.57 -11.56 20.21
C ASP A 107 -16.42 -11.80 21.73
N GLU A 108 -15.51 -11.07 22.39
CA GLU A 108 -15.21 -11.20 23.82
C GLU A 108 -16.12 -10.31 24.70
N GLY A 109 -17.00 -9.51 24.08
CA GLY A 109 -17.98 -8.65 24.74
C GLY A 109 -17.46 -7.25 25.07
N LEU A 110 -16.31 -6.83 24.55
CA LEU A 110 -15.81 -5.47 24.62
C LEU A 110 -16.56 -4.60 23.61
N ALA A 111 -17.11 -3.49 24.10
CA ALA A 111 -17.65 -2.44 23.25
C ALA A 111 -16.68 -1.25 23.16
N VAL A 112 -16.42 -0.76 21.95
CA VAL A 112 -15.57 0.41 21.70
C VAL A 112 -16.36 1.43 20.90
N ILE A 113 -16.49 2.66 21.41
CA ILE A 113 -17.21 3.74 20.74
C ILE A 113 -16.20 4.75 20.19
N PHE A 114 -16.09 4.83 18.87
CA PHE A 114 -15.23 5.77 18.16
C PHE A 114 -15.93 7.08 17.84
N SER A 115 -15.19 8.18 17.99
CA SER A 115 -15.66 9.53 17.73
C SER A 115 -15.10 10.08 16.42
N PRO A 116 -15.95 10.58 15.50
CA PRO A 116 -15.48 11.25 14.28
C PRO A 116 -14.92 12.65 14.57
N LYS A 117 -15.17 13.21 15.77
CA LYS A 117 -14.67 14.52 16.18
C LYS A 117 -13.18 14.52 16.53
N LYS A 118 -12.58 13.34 16.64
CA LYS A 118 -11.18 13.14 17.02
C LYS A 118 -10.44 12.36 15.95
N ASP A 119 -9.13 12.50 15.92
CA ASP A 119 -8.29 11.72 15.01
C ASP A 119 -8.46 10.22 15.28
N LEU A 120 -8.72 9.45 14.22
CA LEU A 120 -9.01 8.02 14.32
C LEU A 120 -7.75 7.23 14.64
N GLU A 121 -6.61 7.57 14.03
CA GLU A 121 -5.35 6.86 14.27
C GLU A 121 -4.92 6.98 15.74
N THR A 122 -5.06 8.17 16.32
CA THR A 122 -4.79 8.42 17.73
C THR A 122 -5.71 7.59 18.64
N GLN A 123 -7.00 7.48 18.30
CA GLN A 123 -7.94 6.64 19.05
C GLN A 123 -7.55 5.15 18.97
N VAL A 124 -7.20 4.66 17.78
CA VAL A 124 -6.78 3.26 17.57
C VAL A 124 -5.48 2.95 18.34
N ARG A 125 -4.47 3.82 18.28
CA ARG A 125 -3.21 3.65 19.04
C ARG A 125 -3.45 3.66 20.54
N THR A 126 -4.34 4.53 21.01
CA THR A 126 -4.73 4.61 22.43
C THR A 126 -5.43 3.32 22.86
N LEU A 127 -6.35 2.81 22.04
CA LEU A 127 -7.03 1.53 22.28
C LEU A 127 -6.02 0.38 22.37
N GLN A 128 -5.11 0.25 21.41
CA GLN A 128 -4.05 -0.78 21.44
C GLN A 128 -3.21 -0.72 22.71
N THR A 129 -2.79 0.49 23.10
CA THR A 129 -2.00 0.71 24.33
C THR A 129 -2.78 0.28 25.57
N LEU A 130 -4.06 0.67 25.62
CA LEU A 130 -4.94 0.37 26.74
C LEU A 130 -5.21 -1.13 26.88
N LEU A 131 -5.52 -1.82 25.78
CA LEU A 131 -5.73 -3.26 25.77
C LEU A 131 -4.45 -4.01 26.18
N SER A 132 -3.29 -3.57 25.69
CA SER A 132 -1.99 -4.13 26.07
C SER A 132 -1.73 -3.99 27.57
N LYS A 133 -1.99 -2.80 28.13
CA LYS A 133 -1.83 -2.54 29.57
C LYS A 133 -2.80 -3.38 30.42
N ALA A 134 -4.07 -3.45 30.03
CA ALA A 134 -5.07 -4.24 30.75
C ALA A 134 -4.76 -5.74 30.74
N LYS A 135 -4.21 -6.26 29.63
CA LYS A 135 -3.73 -7.63 29.53
C LYS A 135 -2.60 -7.92 30.52
N ILE A 136 -1.64 -6.99 30.67
CA ILE A 136 -0.54 -7.11 31.65
C ILE A 136 -1.09 -7.09 33.08
N GLU A 137 -2.04 -6.20 33.35
CA GLU A 137 -2.66 -6.05 34.68
C GLU A 137 -3.73 -7.11 35.00
N LYS A 138 -3.99 -8.04 34.07
CA LYS A 138 -5.05 -9.07 34.16
C LYS A 138 -6.45 -8.48 34.44
N ARG A 139 -6.76 -7.31 33.89
CA ARG A 139 -8.07 -6.65 34.01
C ARG A 139 -8.85 -6.82 32.72
N ALA A 140 -10.10 -7.29 32.83
CA ALA A 140 -11.00 -7.39 31.69
C ALA A 140 -11.73 -6.05 31.47
N ILE A 141 -11.68 -5.54 30.25
CA ILE A 141 -12.34 -4.28 29.86
C ILE A 141 -13.66 -4.63 29.17
N THR A 142 -14.73 -3.92 29.52
CA THR A 142 -16.06 -4.12 28.94
C THR A 142 -16.49 -2.98 28.03
N LEU A 143 -16.01 -1.76 28.28
CA LEU A 143 -16.34 -0.58 27.47
C LEU A 143 -15.17 0.37 27.36
N VAL A 144 -14.93 0.89 26.17
CA VAL A 144 -14.02 2.02 25.90
C VAL A 144 -14.79 3.07 25.10
N ASP A 145 -14.93 4.28 25.63
CA ASP A 145 -15.69 5.36 25.00
C ASP A 145 -14.81 6.58 24.71
N PHE A 146 -14.62 6.88 23.43
CA PHE A 146 -13.81 8.00 22.95
C PHE A 146 -14.61 9.29 22.73
N ARG A 147 -15.92 9.31 22.99
CA ARG A 147 -16.79 10.49 22.76
C ARG A 147 -16.46 11.68 23.66
N PHE A 148 -16.00 11.41 24.88
CA PHE A 148 -15.66 12.42 25.89
C PHE A 148 -14.21 12.87 25.79
N ASP A 149 -13.88 14.09 26.21
CA ASP A 149 -12.50 14.61 26.17
C ASP A 149 -11.52 13.72 26.93
N LYS A 150 -11.92 13.22 28.10
CA LYS A 150 -11.20 12.18 28.84
C LYS A 150 -11.71 10.80 28.42
N LEU A 151 -10.79 9.86 28.21
CA LEU A 151 -11.12 8.48 27.88
C LEU A 151 -11.90 7.82 29.02
N VAL A 152 -13.07 7.26 28.70
CA VAL A 152 -13.88 6.51 29.67
C VAL A 152 -13.68 5.03 29.43
N VAL A 153 -13.34 4.30 30.49
CA VAL A 153 -13.02 2.87 30.45
C VAL A 153 -13.81 2.19 31.54
N ARG A 154 -14.55 1.14 31.19
CA ARG A 154 -15.26 0.29 32.15
C ARG A 154 -14.57 -1.07 32.21
N TYR A 155 -14.34 -1.55 33.43
CA TYR A 155 -13.83 -2.88 33.69
C TYR A 155 -14.96 -3.82 34.12
N LYS A 156 -14.72 -5.12 33.99
CA LYS A 156 -15.58 -6.16 34.55
C LYS A 156 -15.35 -6.32 36.05
#